data_AF-A0A4Q5UEH8-F1
#
_entry.id   AF-A0A4Q5UEH8-F1
#
_cell.length_a   1.000
_cell.length_b   1.000
_cell.length_c   1.000
_cell.angle_alpha   90.00
_cell.angle_beta   90.00
_cell.angle_gamma   90.00
#
_symmetry.space_group_name_H-M   'P 1'
#
loop_
_entity.id
_entity.type
_entity.pdbx_description
1 polymer ?
#
loop_
_entity_poly.entity_id
_entity_poly.type
_entity_poly.pdbx_seq_one_letter_code
_entity_poly.pdbx_strand_id
1 'polypeptide(L)' 'MQELVQQIIDKTGIPADKAQQVLGVVAKFVKDKFPAMGGQIDSLLGTSAGAADKKEDDEAGLLGGITGKFGL' A
#
# COMPACT_ATOMS: atom_id res chain seq x y z
N MET A 1 6.33 0.89 -9.04
CA MET A 1 5.30 1.85 -8.61
C MET A 1 5.62 3.27 -9.08
N GLN A 2 6.83 3.78 -8.87
CA GLN A 2 7.27 5.07 -9.43
C GLN A 2 7.01 5.16 -10.95
N GLU A 3 7.35 4.12 -11.70
CA GLU A 3 7.14 4.07 -13.16
C GLU A 3 5.66 4.15 -13.55
N LEU A 4 4.75 3.55 -12.77
CA LEU A 4 3.30 3.64 -13.02
C LEU A 4 2.79 5.05 -12.73
N VAL A 5 3.26 5.67 -11.65
CA VAL A 5 2.96 7.06 -11.31
C VAL A 5 3.48 7.99 -12.40
N GLN A 6 4.70 7.78 -12.89
CA GLN A 6 5.29 8.52 -13.99
C GLN A 6 4.46 8.39 -15.26
N GLN A 7 4.05 7.18 -15.63
CA GLN A 7 3.17 6.97 -16.79
C GLN A 7 1.81 7.65 -16.64
N ILE A 8 1.26 7.72 -15.43
CA ILE A 8 0.02 8.48 -15.19
C ILE A 8 0.30 9.96 -15.41
N ILE A 9 1.32 10.53 -14.78
CA ILE A 9 1.71 11.95 -14.94
C ILE A 9 1.93 12.28 -16.42
N ASP A 10 2.72 11.47 -17.13
CA ASP A 10 3.09 11.72 -18.53
C ASP A 10 1.89 11.62 -19.48
N LYS A 11 0.95 10.70 -19.23
CA LYS A 11 -0.23 10.48 -20.10
C LYS A 11 -1.42 11.38 -19.78
N THR A 12 -1.50 11.90 -18.56
CA THR A 12 -2.70 12.63 -18.09
C THR A 12 -2.39 14.06 -17.62
N GLY A 13 -1.12 14.42 -17.43
CA GLY A 13 -0.68 15.76 -17.03
C GLY A 13 -1.00 16.16 -15.60
N ILE A 14 -1.50 15.24 -14.77
CA ILE A 14 -1.80 15.51 -13.35
C ILE A 14 -0.52 15.47 -12.49
N PRO A 15 -0.46 16.28 -11.43
CA PRO A 15 0.68 16.30 -10.52
C PRO A 15 0.83 14.97 -9.76
N ALA A 16 2.06 14.67 -9.35
CA ALA A 16 2.43 13.38 -8.75
C ALA A 16 1.56 13.01 -7.54
N ASP A 17 1.19 13.99 -6.72
CA ASP A 17 0.36 13.82 -5.54
C ASP A 17 -1.05 13.30 -5.91
N LYS A 18 -1.57 13.76 -7.05
CA LYS A 18 -2.86 13.31 -7.60
C LYS A 18 -2.74 11.96 -8.30
N ALA A 19 -1.61 11.69 -8.97
CA ALA A 19 -1.35 10.40 -9.58
C ALA A 19 -1.30 9.25 -8.55
N GLN A 20 -0.73 9.49 -7.36
CA GLN A 20 -0.77 8.52 -6.26
C GLN A 20 -2.20 8.27 -5.75
N GLN A 21 -3.02 9.32 -5.63
CA GLN A 21 -4.44 9.18 -5.26
C GLN A 21 -5.22 8.37 -6.28
N VAL A 22 -5.02 8.63 -7.57
CA VAL A 22 -5.65 7.88 -8.67
C VAL A 22 -5.24 6.41 -8.63
N LEU A 23 -3.95 6.12 -8.41
CA LEU A 23 -3.46 4.76 -8.29
C LEU A 23 -4.14 4.02 -7.12
N GLY A 24 -4.35 4.69 -5.99
CA GLY A 24 -5.08 4.13 -4.84
C GLY A 24 -6.55 3.80 -5.16
N VAL A 25 -7.25 4.69 -5.88
CA VAL A 25 -8.66 4.46 -6.28
C VAL A 25 -8.75 3.28 -7.26
N VAL A 26 -7.87 3.23 -8.27
CA VAL A 26 -7.84 2.14 -9.25
C VAL A 26 -7.45 0.81 -8.59
N ALA A 27 -6.46 0.84 -7.70
CA ALA A 27 -6.07 -0.32 -6.91
C ALA A 27 -7.22 -0.91 -6.08
N LYS A 28 -7.99 -0.04 -5.40
CA LYS A 28 -9.17 -0.44 -4.64
C LYS A 28 -10.22 -1.05 -5.56
N PHE A 29 -10.51 -0.40 -6.70
CA PHE A 29 -11.45 -0.92 -7.70
C PHE A 29 -11.04 -2.30 -8.24
N VAL A 30 -9.76 -2.50 -8.56
CA VAL A 30 -9.26 -3.78 -9.07
C VAL A 30 -9.32 -4.86 -7.99
N LYS A 31 -9.02 -4.55 -6.72
CA LYS A 31 -9.24 -5.48 -5.59
C LYS A 31 -10.70 -5.88 -5.44
N ASP A 32 -11.61 -4.91 -5.52
CA ASP A 32 -13.05 -5.15 -5.37
C ASP A 32 -13.61 -6.00 -6.52
N LYS A 33 -13.05 -5.86 -7.74
CA LYS A 33 -13.45 -6.65 -8.92
C LYS A 33 -12.74 -8.00 -9.03
N PHE A 34 -11.51 -8.10 -8.56
CA PHE A 34 -10.66 -9.29 -8.68
C PHE A 34 -10.05 -9.67 -7.33
N PRO A 35 -10.87 -10.10 -6.35
CA PRO A 35 -10.40 -10.41 -5.00
C PRO A 35 -9.41 -11.57 -4.96
N ALA A 36 -9.47 -12.49 -5.92
CA ALA A 36 -8.50 -13.59 -6.05
C ALA A 36 -7.05 -13.12 -6.27
N MET A 37 -6.86 -11.91 -6.82
CA MET A 37 -5.56 -11.28 -7.01
C MET A 37 -5.25 -10.25 -5.91
N GLY A 38 -6.16 -10.07 -4.95
CA GLY A 38 -6.11 -9.01 -3.95
C GLY A 38 -4.82 -9.00 -3.13
N GLY A 39 -4.31 -10.16 -2.73
CA GLY A 39 -3.05 -10.28 -1.97
C GLY A 39 -1.80 -9.91 -2.77
N GLN A 40 -1.79 -10.15 -4.08
CA GLN A 40 -0.68 -9.74 -4.97
C GLN A 40 -0.71 -8.22 -5.19
N ILE A 41 -1.90 -7.67 -5.41
CA ILE A 41 -2.12 -6.23 -5.55
C ILE A 41 -1.75 -5.53 -4.23
N ASP A 42 -2.13 -6.10 -3.09
CA ASP A 42 -1.76 -5.60 -1.76
C ASP A 42 -0.26 -5.70 -1.51
N SER A 43 0.42 -6.74 -1.96
CA SER A 43 1.88 -6.83 -1.86
C SER A 43 2.57 -5.75 -2.69
N LEU A 44 2.09 -5.51 -3.91
CA LEU A 44 2.64 -4.49 -4.82
C LEU A 44 2.39 -3.06 -4.32
N LEU A 45 1.24 -2.80 -3.69
CA LEU A 45 0.88 -1.49 -3.10
C LEU A 45 1.45 -1.31 -1.70
N GLY A 46 1.49 -2.38 -0.91
CA GLY A 46 1.92 -2.48 0.48
C GLY A 46 3.42 -2.26 0.63
N THR A 47 4.23 -2.64 -0.36
CA THR A 47 5.64 -2.21 -0.47
C THR A 47 5.79 -0.68 -0.54
N SER A 48 4.73 0.08 -0.85
CA SER A 48 4.71 1.55 -0.72
C SER A 48 3.83 2.08 0.41
N ALA A 49 2.96 1.25 1.00
CA ALA A 49 2.10 1.65 2.12
C ALA A 49 2.81 1.56 3.48
N GLY A 50 3.99 0.96 3.56
CA GLY A 50 4.83 0.97 4.77
C GLY A 50 5.43 2.34 5.13
N ALA A 51 5.15 3.41 4.38
CA ALA A 51 5.67 4.76 4.65
C ALA A 51 4.58 5.83 4.88
N ALA A 52 3.28 5.52 4.74
CA ALA A 52 2.24 6.56 4.74
C ALA A 52 0.88 6.15 5.32
N ASP A 53 0.84 5.26 6.32
CA ASP A 53 -0.29 5.19 7.25
C ASP A 53 0.15 4.51 8.56
N LYS A 54 0.91 5.23 9.40
CA LYS A 54 0.97 4.93 10.83
C LYS A 54 -0.34 5.42 11.45
N LYS A 55 -1.37 4.58 11.41
CA LYS A 55 -2.40 4.57 12.45
C LYS A 55 -2.03 3.47 13.42
N GLU A 56 -1.34 3.90 14.48
CA GLU A 56 -1.58 3.49 15.86
C GLU A 56 -2.13 2.06 16.04
N ASP A 57 -1.26 1.05 15.94
CA ASP A 57 -1.37 -0.23 16.69
C ASP A 57 -0.05 -1.07 16.62
N ASP A 58 1.09 -0.45 16.28
CA ASP A 58 2.39 -1.14 16.13
C ASP A 58 3.08 -1.46 17.48
N GLU A 59 2.62 -0.91 18.60
CA GLU A 59 3.13 -1.31 19.92
C GLU A 59 2.63 -2.70 20.33
N ALA A 60 1.40 -3.09 19.97
CA ALA A 60 0.91 -4.44 20.25
C ALA A 60 1.61 -5.50 19.37
N GLY A 61 1.98 -5.14 18.14
CA GLY A 61 2.69 -6.02 17.21
C GLY A 61 4.17 -6.19 17.52
N LEU A 62 4.88 -5.10 17.85
CA LEU A 62 6.29 -5.17 18.23
C LEU A 62 6.48 -5.75 19.64
N LEU A 63 5.65 -5.37 20.62
CA LEU A 63 5.71 -5.95 21.97
C LEU A 63 5.27 -7.42 21.96
N GLY A 64 4.22 -7.78 21.21
CA GLY A 64 3.80 -9.18 21.03
C GLY A 64 4.85 -10.03 20.29
N GLY A 65 5.56 -9.44 19.33
CA GLY A 65 6.64 -10.09 18.59
C GLY A 65 7.89 -10.33 19.43
N ILE A 66 8.27 -9.42 20.34
CA ILE A 66 9.39 -9.65 21.26
C ILE A 66 9.00 -10.62 22.38
N THR A 67 7.80 -10.55 22.96
CA THR A 67 7.36 -11.50 24.00
C THR A 67 7.25 -12.91 23.43
N GLY A 68 6.69 -13.07 22.23
CA GLY A 68 6.63 -14.36 21.55
C GLY A 68 7.99 -14.92 21.13
N LYS A 69 8.96 -14.06 20.80
CA LYS A 69 10.31 -14.49 20.39
C LYS A 69 11.29 -14.67 21.54
N PHE A 70 11.04 -14.03 22.69
CA PHE A 70 11.85 -14.18 23.90
C PHE A 70 11.24 -15.12 24.96
N GLY A 71 10.07 -15.71 24.69
CA GLY A 71 9.57 -16.90 25.40
C GLY A 71 9.54 -16.76 26.93
N LEU A 72 9.03 -15.63 27.42
CA LEU A 72 8.80 -15.36 28.84
C LEU A 72 7.30 -15.45 29.15
#